data_AF-A0A8I0V6H5-F1
#
_entry.id   AF-A0A8I0V6H5-F1
#
_cell.length_a   1.000
_cell.length_b   1.000
_cell.length_c   1.000
_cell.angle_alpha   90.00
_cell.angle_beta   90.00
_cell.angle_gamma   90.00
#
_symmetry.space_group_name_H-M   'P 1'
#
loop_
_entity.id
_entity.type
_entity.pdbx_description
1 polymer ?
#
loop_
_entity_poly.entity_id
_entity_poly.type
_entity_poly.pdbx_seq_one_letter_code
_entity_poly.pdbx_strand_id
1 'polypeptide(L)'
;MSEQQANNRSMNVSYKEPALPRSSLVIWIVCIGLAIFLTWAWLFNLEEVSTGTGKVIPSSKEQTIQSLEGGILTKLNVQEGDIVQKGEILAQLDQTRFASNVGESKSLLTSAQA
;
A
#
# COMPACT_ATOMS: atom_id res chain seq x y z
N MET A 1 74.38 13.18 -68.01
CA MET A 1 73.23 12.33 -68.32
C MET A 1 73.07 11.36 -67.16
N SER A 2 71.98 11.52 -66.41
CA SER A 2 71.37 10.55 -65.48
C SER A 2 72.22 9.80 -64.44
N GLU A 3 71.85 9.66 -63.19
CA GLU A 3 70.69 10.09 -62.41
C GLU A 3 70.98 9.55 -61.00
N GLN A 4 70.55 10.29 -59.99
CA GLN A 4 69.81 9.74 -58.84
C GLN A 4 70.35 8.44 -58.21
N GLN A 5 71.27 8.56 -57.24
CA GLN A 5 71.37 7.54 -56.18
C GLN A 5 72.13 8.07 -54.95
N ALA A 6 71.91 9.34 -54.60
CA ALA A 6 72.34 9.85 -53.31
C ALA A 6 71.29 9.50 -52.25
N ASN A 7 71.65 8.52 -51.42
CA ASN A 7 71.28 8.47 -50.02
C ASN A 7 69.82 8.10 -49.68
N ASN A 8 69.44 6.87 -50.02
CA ASN A 8 68.50 6.10 -49.19
C ASN A 8 69.28 5.57 -47.98
N ARG A 9 69.17 6.25 -46.84
CA ARG A 9 69.37 5.63 -45.53
C ARG A 9 68.07 5.82 -44.76
N SER A 10 67.11 4.94 -45.00
CA SER A 10 66.00 4.77 -44.06
C SER A 10 66.56 4.26 -42.75
N MET A 11 66.82 5.18 -41.81
CA MET A 11 67.03 4.80 -40.42
C MET A 11 65.71 4.21 -39.93
N ASN A 12 65.60 2.89 -40.01
CA ASN A 12 64.53 2.14 -39.37
C ASN A 12 64.79 2.22 -37.86
N VAL A 13 64.34 3.32 -37.24
CA VAL A 13 64.30 3.46 -35.79
C VAL A 13 63.20 2.53 -35.30
N SER A 14 63.56 1.28 -35.07
CA SER A 14 62.71 0.32 -34.39
C SER A 14 62.65 0.74 -32.93
N TYR A 15 61.63 1.52 -32.58
CA TYR A 15 61.22 1.71 -31.20
C TYR A 15 60.75 0.35 -30.69
N LYS A 16 61.69 -0.44 -30.17
CA LYS A 16 61.35 -1.51 -29.24
C LYS A 16 60.86 -0.82 -27.97
N GLU A 17 59.55 -0.62 -27.91
CA GLU A 17 58.87 -0.31 -26.66
C GLU A 17 59.37 -1.33 -25.62
N PRO A 18 59.86 -0.87 -24.46
CA PRO A 18 60.25 -1.79 -23.42
C PRO A 18 59.03 -2.65 -23.10
N ALA A 19 59.17 -3.97 -23.14
CA ALA A 19 58.14 -4.85 -22.61
C ALA A 19 57.96 -4.46 -21.13
N LEU A 20 56.87 -3.78 -20.81
CA LEU A 20 56.49 -3.38 -19.46
C LEU A 20 55.51 -4.44 -18.95
N PRO A 21 55.98 -5.60 -18.45
CA PRO A 21 55.09 -6.67 -17.99
C PRO A 21 54.24 -6.24 -16.79
N ARG A 22 54.61 -5.14 -16.10
CA ARG A 22 53.90 -4.65 -14.91
C ARG A 22 52.76 -3.68 -15.23
N SER A 23 52.86 -2.84 -16.26
CA SER A 23 51.78 -1.89 -16.61
C SER A 23 50.65 -2.58 -17.37
N SER A 24 50.99 -3.55 -18.22
CA SER A 24 49.98 -4.38 -18.91
C SER A 24 49.15 -5.21 -17.93
N LEU A 25 49.76 -5.68 -16.84
CA LEU A 25 49.07 -6.41 -15.77
C LEU A 25 48.05 -5.53 -15.04
N VAL A 26 48.37 -4.25 -14.79
CA VAL A 26 47.41 -3.29 -14.22
C VAL A 26 46.23 -3.06 -15.15
N ILE A 27 46.47 -2.91 -16.45
CA ILE A 27 45.40 -2.81 -17.46
C ILE A 27 44.48 -4.04 -17.41
N TRP A 28 45.05 -5.24 -17.32
CA TRP A 28 44.28 -6.48 -17.33
C TRP A 28 43.44 -6.65 -16.05
N ILE A 29 43.99 -6.27 -14.90
CA ILE A 29 43.25 -6.24 -13.62
C ILE A 29 42.06 -5.28 -13.70
N VAL A 30 42.26 -4.08 -14.24
CA VAL A 30 41.19 -3.09 -14.40
C VAL A 30 40.11 -3.61 -15.36
N CYS A 31 40.51 -4.22 -16.48
CA CYS A 31 39.57 -4.86 -17.41
C CYS A 31 38.74 -5.97 -16.75
N ILE A 32 39.37 -6.82 -15.93
CA ILE A 32 38.66 -7.87 -15.20
C ILE A 32 37.71 -7.29 -14.17
N GLY A 33 38.15 -6.30 -13.38
CA GLY A 33 37.27 -5.63 -12.42
C GLY A 33 36.04 -5.01 -13.08
N LEU A 34 36.24 -4.40 -14.25
CA LEU A 34 35.16 -3.82 -15.04
C LEU A 34 34.21 -4.90 -15.60
N ALA A 35 34.75 -6.03 -16.08
CA ALA A 35 33.94 -7.16 -16.56
C ALA A 35 33.08 -7.79 -15.44
N ILE A 36 33.65 -7.93 -14.24
CA ILE A 36 32.94 -8.44 -13.05
C ILE A 36 31.81 -7.46 -12.67
N PHE A 37 32.11 -6.16 -12.62
CA PHE A 37 31.12 -5.14 -12.29
C PHE A 37 29.94 -5.12 -13.28
N LEU A 38 30.21 -5.19 -14.58
CA LEU A 38 29.18 -5.24 -15.61
C LEU A 38 28.34 -6.52 -15.53
N THR A 39 28.98 -7.67 -15.24
CA THR A 39 28.28 -8.95 -15.07
C THR A 39 27.36 -8.91 -13.86
N TRP A 40 27.82 -8.33 -12.74
CA TRP A 40 26.98 -8.12 -11.57
C TRP A 40 25.79 -7.19 -11.87
N ALA A 41 26.03 -6.05 -12.52
CA ALA A 41 24.99 -5.10 -12.88
C ALA A 41 23.95 -5.70 -13.84
N TRP A 42 24.37 -6.60 -14.72
CA TRP A 42 23.46 -7.29 -15.64
C TRP A 42 22.58 -8.34 -14.96
N LEU A 43 23.12 -9.01 -13.93
CA LEU A 43 22.37 -9.99 -13.13
C LEU A 43 21.46 -9.33 -12.08
N PHE A 44 21.76 -8.10 -11.69
CA PHE A 44 21.02 -7.37 -10.67
C PHE A 44 19.67 -6.88 -11.23
N ASN A 45 18.60 -7.59 -10.86
CA ASN A 45 17.24 -7.08 -11.07
C ASN A 45 16.93 -6.08 -9.96
N LEU A 46 16.85 -4.81 -10.33
CA LEU A 46 16.39 -3.76 -9.43
C LEU A 46 14.88 -3.96 -9.20
N GLU A 47 14.52 -4.61 -8.11
CA GLU A 47 13.13 -4.74 -7.69
C GLU A 47 12.58 -3.36 -7.31
N GLU A 48 11.83 -2.78 -8.21
CA GLU A 48 11.05 -1.58 -7.96
C GLU A 48 9.74 -1.98 -7.26
N VAL A 49 9.72 -1.88 -5.93
CA VAL A 49 8.46 -1.96 -5.17
C VAL A 49 7.75 -0.61 -5.28
N SER A 50 6.76 -0.56 -6.16
CA SER A 50 5.79 0.53 -6.21
C SER A 50 4.79 0.36 -5.06
N THR A 51 5.04 1.03 -3.93
CA THR A 51 4.06 1.14 -2.85
C THR A 51 2.96 2.10 -3.28
N GLY A 52 1.92 1.58 -3.93
CA GLY A 52 0.68 2.32 -4.15
C GLY A 52 -0.16 2.34 -2.88
N THR A 53 -0.43 3.51 -2.32
CA THR A 53 -1.33 3.68 -1.17
C THR A 53 -2.78 3.42 -1.59
N GLY A 54 -3.17 2.15 -1.69
CA GLY A 54 -4.53 1.75 -2.00
C GLY A 54 -5.44 1.92 -0.78
N LYS A 55 -6.24 2.98 -0.73
CA LYS A 55 -7.31 3.11 0.26
C LYS A 55 -8.49 2.24 -0.19
N VAL A 56 -8.69 1.10 0.48
CA VAL A 56 -9.91 0.28 0.32
C VAL A 56 -11.05 1.08 0.95
N ILE A 57 -11.78 1.83 0.14
CA ILE A 57 -13.01 2.49 0.54
C ILE A 57 -14.12 1.46 0.30
N PRO A 58 -14.73 0.88 1.35
CA PRO A 58 -15.90 0.04 1.15
C PRO A 58 -16.98 0.88 0.45
N SER A 59 -17.46 0.41 -0.69
CA SER A 59 -18.54 1.05 -1.48
C SER A 59 -19.91 0.95 -0.81
N SER A 60 -19.98 0.29 0.35
CA SER A 60 -21.18 0.15 1.13
C SER A 60 -21.45 1.46 1.86
N LYS A 61 -22.37 2.26 1.31
CA LYS A 61 -23.13 3.25 2.07
C LYS A 61 -23.65 2.54 3.32
N GLU A 62 -23.17 2.94 4.49
CA GLU A 62 -23.81 2.58 5.75
C GLU A 62 -25.22 3.20 5.71
N GLN A 63 -26.17 2.43 5.20
CA GLN A 63 -27.57 2.82 5.25
C GLN A 63 -28.03 2.50 6.66
N THR A 64 -27.96 3.50 7.53
CA THR A 64 -28.62 3.46 8.83
C THR A 64 -30.11 3.33 8.58
N ILE A 65 -30.63 2.09 8.62
CA ILE A 65 -32.06 1.84 8.67
C ILE A 65 -32.49 2.23 10.08
N GLN A 66 -32.72 3.52 10.28
CA GLN A 66 -33.38 4.01 11.48
C GLN A 66 -34.85 3.68 11.30
N SER A 67 -35.33 2.70 12.07
CA SER A 67 -36.78 2.54 12.23
C SER A 67 -37.31 3.86 12.77
N LEU A 68 -38.19 4.53 12.01
CA LEU A 68 -38.89 5.74 12.43
C LEU A 68 -39.87 5.48 13.59
N GLU A 69 -39.81 4.31 14.21
CA GLU A 69 -40.71 3.85 15.26
C GLU A 69 -39.94 3.46 16.53
N GLY A 70 -38.88 4.19 16.84
CA GLY A 70 -38.21 4.12 18.14
C GLY A 70 -38.93 5.01 19.15
N GLY A 71 -39.56 4.42 20.17
CA GLY A 71 -40.04 5.20 21.31
C GLY A 71 -38.91 5.94 22.03
N ILE A 72 -39.23 6.93 22.86
CA ILE A 72 -38.24 7.68 23.63
C ILE A 72 -37.66 6.74 24.70
N LEU A 73 -36.33 6.59 24.80
CA LEU A 73 -35.72 5.83 25.90
C LEU A 73 -35.79 6.63 27.21
N THR A 74 -36.32 6.02 28.27
CA THR A 74 -36.37 6.61 29.62
C THR A 74 -35.10 6.31 30.42
N LYS A 75 -34.54 5.10 30.28
CA LYS A 75 -33.34 4.68 31.00
C LYS A 75 -32.50 3.73 30.13
N LEU A 76 -31.17 3.89 30.20
CA LEU A 76 -30.18 2.98 29.64
C LEU A 76 -29.33 2.47 30.80
N ASN A 77 -29.30 1.16 31.01
CA ASN A 77 -28.68 0.52 32.17
C ASN A 77 -27.28 -0.03 31.87
N VAL A 78 -26.76 0.17 30.66
CA VAL A 78 -25.51 -0.43 30.17
C VAL A 78 -24.66 0.58 29.40
N GLN A 79 -23.34 0.37 29.40
CA GLN A 79 -22.37 1.17 28.66
C GLN A 79 -21.69 0.34 27.56
N GLU A 80 -21.07 1.02 26.61
CA GLU A 80 -20.32 0.35 25.54
C GLU A 80 -19.19 -0.51 26.14
N GLY A 81 -19.18 -1.80 25.79
CA GLY A 81 -18.19 -2.77 26.28
C GLY A 81 -18.65 -3.61 27.48
N ASP A 82 -19.84 -3.38 28.03
CA ASP A 82 -20.37 -4.19 29.13
C ASP A 82 -20.76 -5.61 28.68
N ILE A 83 -20.37 -6.60 29.48
CA ILE A 83 -20.73 -8.02 29.27
C ILE A 83 -22.08 -8.28 29.93
N VAL A 84 -23.12 -8.49 29.12
CA VAL A 84 -24.50 -8.66 29.59
C VAL A 84 -24.94 -10.13 29.57
N GLN A 85 -25.82 -10.51 30.50
CA GLN A 85 -26.37 -11.86 30.58
C GLN A 85 -27.74 -11.95 29.88
N LYS A 86 -28.10 -13.14 29.41
CA LYS A 86 -29.39 -13.36 28.73
C LYS A 86 -30.55 -13.10 29.71
N GLY A 87 -31.39 -12.12 29.39
CA GLY A 87 -32.53 -11.70 30.21
C GLY A 87 -32.30 -10.40 30.99
N GLU A 88 -31.12 -9.80 30.88
CA GLU A 88 -30.81 -8.51 31.52
C GLU A 88 -31.53 -7.34 30.83
N ILE A 89 -32.08 -6.43 31.64
CA ILE A 89 -32.79 -5.24 31.14
C ILE A 89 -31.75 -4.18 30.75
N LEU A 90 -31.50 -4.07 29.45
CA LEU A 90 -30.52 -3.15 28.89
C LEU A 90 -31.04 -1.71 28.84
N ALA A 91 -32.31 -1.52 28.46
CA ALA A 91 -32.91 -0.22 28.28
C ALA A 91 -34.42 -0.27 28.55
N GLN A 92 -35.00 0.85 28.96
CA GLN A 92 -36.44 1.01 29.20
C GLN A 92 -37.01 2.13 28.33
N LEU A 93 -38.08 1.81 27.60
CA LEU A 93 -38.80 2.73 26.72
C LEU A 93 -39.85 3.53 27.51
N ASP A 94 -40.09 4.77 27.11
CA ASP A 94 -41.08 5.67 27.69
C ASP A 94 -42.49 5.17 27.39
N GLN A 95 -43.15 4.69 28.44
CA GLN A 95 -44.48 4.09 28.36
C GLN A 95 -45.59 5.14 28.15
N THR A 96 -45.30 6.44 28.26
CA THR A 96 -46.33 7.50 28.21
C THR A 96 -47.10 7.48 26.90
N ARG A 97 -46.42 7.36 25.75
CA ARG A 97 -47.09 7.30 24.44
C ARG A 97 -47.79 5.97 24.19
N PHE A 98 -47.20 4.86 24.63
CA PHE A 98 -47.78 3.53 24.45
C PHE A 98 -49.06 3.36 25.28
N ALA A 99 -49.06 3.87 26.52
CA ALA A 99 -50.21 3.87 27.42
C ALA A 99 -51.39 4.68 26.85
N SER A 100 -51.14 5.83 26.21
CA SER A 100 -52.19 6.63 25.57
C SER A 100 -52.87 5.89 24.42
N ASN A 101 -52.11 5.17 23.57
CA ASN A 101 -52.65 4.44 22.42
C ASN A 101 -53.53 3.26 22.84
N VAL A 102 -53.12 2.49 23.85
CA VAL A 102 -53.97 1.41 24.40
C VAL A 102 -55.21 1.95 25.13
N GLY A 103 -55.10 3.12 25.78
CA GLY A 103 -56.24 3.78 26.42
C GLY A 103 -57.30 4.21 25.41
N GLU A 104 -56.88 4.82 24.30
CA GLU A 104 -57.76 5.22 23.20
C GLU A 104 -58.42 4.01 22.55
N SER A 105 -57.64 2.97 22.22
CA SER A 105 -58.17 1.72 21.65
C SER A 105 -59.21 1.06 22.57
N LYS A 106 -58.96 1.03 23.88
CA LYS A 106 -59.91 0.48 24.86
C LYS A 106 -61.17 1.34 24.96
N SER A 107 -61.05 2.67 24.93
CA SER A 107 -62.20 3.58 24.93
C SER A 107 -63.06 3.38 23.68
N LEU A 108 -62.45 3.23 22.50
CA LEU A 108 -63.13 2.96 21.24
C LEU A 108 -63.91 1.65 21.29
N LEU A 109 -63.28 0.57 21.75
CA LEU A 109 -63.94 -0.74 21.92
C LEU A 109 -65.11 -0.66 22.90
N THR A 110 -64.96 0.09 23.99
CA THR A 110 -66.00 0.27 25.00
C THR A 110 -67.19 1.06 24.44
N SER A 111 -66.94 2.12 23.65
CA SER A 111 -68.00 2.88 22.98
C SER A 111 -68.67 2.13 21.82
N ALA A 112 -67.96 1.19 21.19
CA ALA A 112 -68.53 0.35 20.14
C ALA A 112 -69.36 -0.82 20.68
N GLN A 113 -69.16 -1.19 21.95
CA GLN A 113 -69.91 -2.24 22.63
C GLN A 113 -71.14 -1.73 23.39
N ALA A 114 -71.26 -0.42 23.59
CA ALA A 114 -72.42 0.24 24.21
C ALA A 114 -73.45 0.68 23.16
#